data_AF-A0A955W032-F1
#
_entry.id   AF-A0A955W032-F1
#
_cell.length_a   1.000
_cell.length_b   1.000
_cell.length_c   1.000
_cell.angle_alpha   90.00
_cell.angle_beta   90.00
_cell.angle_gamma   90.00
#
_symmetry.space_group_name_H-M   'P 1'
#
loop_
_entity.id
_entity.type
_entity.pdbx_description
1 polymer ?
#
loop_
_entity_poly.entity_id
_entity_poly.type
_entity_poly.pdbx_seq_one_letter_code
_entity_poly.pdbx_strand_id
1 'polypeptide(L)'
;MAAARPRHRRLRSAWLACVALAVACAGCAVQVPEARFTCATSADCPSGFVCRADSLCYRTPDVDGGVKTPTCTPILPCAAAQSDKQCCEANGLACGVYAIGCGRTIDCDTALGGCSGADTCGGGGVPNQCGCKTRTASQACRLQSAPPEDDDANDGRADCGYVGDFCGGVYDCGTCAVGECVDNHCECTRAVCAPGQCGELPDGCGGTLHCGGCSADEVCGGGGPNRCGEGQCMPTFSADDCDAQRRCDKVPDGCGGVVDCGPCRGAHDTCVTSPGSGGVCQACVPRACGSSSGVVCGKLDDGCGEVIECGGCAVGQSCEGGQCVCPSCEDLGYACGTFVCGQRTVVCGSACAANEACVDHACACAPDEYEGKERNDDFAHATELSAGDNAGQGRLIVANTDRPDDVDWYRTDLGSPLALNNTGLSLRVSMTKAPTGSTYTTGMWFRCPLGKTEVECQDADPISEDGLSGCRGRAASAGARTWEVTVTCSGIAPVGAAVTGWLQVAPKAWSGSCSDYAVRVQPLRD
;
A
#
# COMPACT_ATOMS: atom_id res chain seq x y z
N MET A 1 45.05 -28.11 -37.80
CA MET A 1 44.57 -26.71 -37.93
C MET A 1 43.25 -26.64 -37.16
N ALA A 2 42.99 -25.82 -36.15
CA ALA A 2 43.60 -24.60 -35.66
C ALA A 2 43.42 -24.50 -34.13
N ALA A 3 44.38 -23.86 -33.46
CA ALA A 3 44.34 -23.53 -32.04
C ALA A 3 43.67 -22.16 -31.83
N ALA A 4 42.76 -22.05 -30.87
CA ALA A 4 42.14 -20.78 -30.48
C ALA A 4 42.87 -20.17 -29.26
N ARG A 5 43.43 -18.97 -29.45
CA ARG A 5 44.02 -18.09 -28.42
C ARG A 5 42.95 -17.13 -27.85
N PRO A 6 42.98 -16.78 -26.55
CA PRO A 6 42.14 -15.69 -26.02
C PRO A 6 42.82 -14.31 -26.19
N ARG A 7 42.01 -13.30 -26.58
CA ARG A 7 42.43 -11.91 -26.81
C ARG A 7 42.38 -11.09 -25.51
N HIS A 8 43.54 -10.79 -24.92
CA HIS A 8 43.72 -9.69 -23.96
C HIS A 8 43.76 -8.35 -24.70
N ARG A 9 42.69 -7.53 -24.63
CA ARG A 9 42.78 -6.11 -25.08
C ARG A 9 41.76 -5.12 -24.52
N ARG A 10 41.14 -5.38 -23.35
CA ARG A 10 40.16 -4.46 -22.74
C ARG A 10 40.39 -4.14 -21.25
N LEU A 11 41.64 -4.03 -20.81
CA LEU A 11 41.96 -3.73 -19.40
C LEU A 11 42.95 -2.56 -19.19
N ARG A 12 43.48 -1.95 -20.25
CA ARG A 12 44.47 -0.85 -20.13
C ARG A 12 43.86 0.56 -20.20
N SER A 13 42.62 0.70 -20.66
CA SER A 13 41.95 2.00 -20.79
C SER A 13 41.32 2.51 -19.49
N ALA A 14 41.08 1.62 -18.52
CA ALA A 14 40.44 1.97 -17.25
C ALA A 14 41.43 2.58 -16.23
N TRP A 15 42.72 2.21 -16.30
CA TRP A 15 43.73 2.67 -15.34
C TRP A 15 44.18 4.13 -15.56
N LEU A 16 44.17 4.63 -16.79
CA LEU A 16 44.53 6.02 -17.10
C LEU A 16 43.42 7.02 -16.73
N ALA A 17 42.16 6.58 -16.68
CA ALA A 17 41.04 7.42 -16.26
C ALA A 17 41.01 7.66 -14.74
N CYS A 18 41.44 6.67 -13.94
CA CYS A 18 41.49 6.82 -12.48
C CYS A 18 42.60 7.75 -11.99
N VAL A 19 43.72 7.85 -12.72
CA VAL A 19 44.85 8.72 -12.32
C VAL A 19 44.61 10.19 -12.73
N ALA A 20 43.87 10.44 -13.82
CA ALA A 20 43.51 11.79 -14.23
C ALA A 20 42.45 12.44 -13.31
N LEU A 21 41.60 11.64 -12.65
CA LEU A 21 40.61 12.15 -11.69
C LEU A 21 41.21 12.54 -10.33
N ALA A 22 42.42 12.04 -10.00
CA ALA A 22 43.08 12.32 -8.73
C ALA A 22 43.85 13.64 -8.68
N VAL A 23 44.13 14.28 -9.84
CA VAL A 23 44.92 15.52 -9.90
C VAL A 23 44.04 16.79 -9.95
N ALA A 24 42.73 16.65 -10.18
CA ALA A 24 41.80 17.79 -10.25
C ALA A 24 41.07 18.13 -8.93
N CYS A 25 41.40 17.47 -7.81
CA CYS A 25 40.74 17.65 -6.51
C CYS A 25 41.66 18.16 -5.40
N ALA A 26 42.71 18.91 -5.71
CA ALA A 26 43.59 19.53 -4.70
C ALA A 26 42.94 20.71 -3.91
N GLY A 27 41.62 20.87 -3.97
CA GLY A 27 40.89 21.92 -3.25
C GLY A 27 39.59 21.47 -2.55
N CYS A 28 39.21 20.19 -2.63
CA CYS A 28 38.04 19.67 -1.90
C CYS A 28 38.52 18.96 -0.64
N ALA A 29 38.47 19.65 0.50
CA ALA A 29 38.57 18.97 1.79
C ALA A 29 37.37 18.04 1.95
N VAL A 30 37.57 16.73 1.80
CA VAL A 30 36.54 15.74 2.11
C VAL A 30 36.24 15.86 3.61
N GLN A 31 35.10 16.46 3.96
CA GLN A 31 34.61 16.47 5.33
C GLN A 31 34.16 15.05 5.68
N VAL A 32 35.04 14.30 6.32
CA VAL A 32 34.66 13.04 6.97
C VAL A 32 33.67 13.37 8.09
N PRO A 33 32.44 12.80 8.09
CA PRO A 33 31.47 13.00 9.15
C PRO A 33 31.96 12.39 10.47
N GLU A 34 31.79 13.11 11.57
CA GLU A 34 32.12 12.62 12.92
C GLU A 34 31.05 11.64 13.42
N ALA A 35 31.38 10.85 14.44
CA ALA A 35 30.45 9.88 15.06
C ALA A 35 29.91 8.77 14.13
N ARG A 36 30.59 8.50 13.01
CA ARG A 36 30.14 7.48 12.03
C ARG A 36 30.95 6.19 12.02
N PHE A 37 32.16 6.21 12.56
CA PHE A 37 33.07 5.07 12.57
C PHE A 37 33.24 4.56 13.98
N THR A 38 33.00 3.26 14.18
CA THR A 38 33.16 2.61 15.48
C THR A 38 34.63 2.29 15.76
N CYS A 39 35.04 2.37 17.02
CA CYS A 39 36.41 2.13 17.45
C CYS A 39 36.46 1.48 18.84
N ALA A 40 37.49 0.68 19.09
CA ALA A 40 37.83 0.19 20.42
C ALA A 40 39.02 0.98 21.01
N THR A 41 39.94 1.43 20.15
CA THR A 41 41.07 2.29 20.50
C THR A 41 41.26 3.37 19.44
N SER A 42 42.00 4.44 19.75
CA SER A 42 42.27 5.52 18.79
C SER A 42 43.08 5.09 17.56
N ALA A 43 43.67 3.90 17.56
CA ALA A 43 44.33 3.32 16.38
C ALA A 43 43.32 2.82 15.32
N ASP A 44 42.07 2.59 15.71
CA ASP A 44 40.99 2.15 14.82
C ASP A 44 40.36 3.32 14.04
N CYS A 45 40.75 4.55 14.37
CA CYS A 45 40.18 5.77 13.79
C CYS A 45 41.01 6.31 12.61
N PRO A 46 40.37 7.00 11.64
CA PRO A 46 41.07 7.70 10.59
C PRO A 46 42.09 8.72 11.13
N SER A 47 43.16 8.97 10.39
CA SER A 47 44.20 9.91 10.78
C SER A 47 43.64 11.29 11.15
N GLY A 48 43.98 11.77 12.35
CA GLY A 48 43.44 13.03 12.92
C GLY A 48 42.19 12.86 13.77
N PHE A 49 41.72 11.62 13.98
CA PHE A 49 40.59 11.30 14.86
C PHE A 49 41.03 10.50 16.10
N VAL A 50 40.30 10.63 17.20
CA VAL A 50 40.47 9.89 18.46
C VAL A 50 39.20 9.11 18.79
N CYS A 51 39.38 7.95 19.42
CA CYS A 51 38.27 7.13 19.88
C CYS A 51 37.75 7.63 21.22
N ARG A 52 36.44 7.88 21.31
CA ARG A 52 35.77 8.30 22.54
C ARG A 52 35.07 7.13 23.25
N ALA A 53 34.60 7.38 24.46
CA ALA A 53 33.95 6.39 25.32
C ALA A 53 32.60 5.87 24.79
N ASP A 54 32.05 6.51 23.78
CA ASP A 54 30.89 6.06 22.99
C ASP A 54 31.29 5.09 21.86
N SER A 55 32.56 4.67 21.82
CA SER A 55 33.13 3.81 20.78
C SER A 55 33.04 4.40 19.38
N LEU A 56 33.09 5.74 19.24
CA LEU A 56 33.07 6.44 17.96
C LEU A 56 34.27 7.40 17.78
N CYS A 57 34.65 7.64 16.53
CA CYS A 57 35.80 8.48 16.16
C CYS A 57 35.44 9.98 15.98
N TYR A 58 36.26 10.87 16.55
CA TYR A 58 36.11 12.35 16.47
C TYR A 58 37.43 13.08 16.17
N ARG A 59 37.42 14.25 15.52
CA ARG A 59 38.64 14.98 15.10
C ARG A 59 39.45 15.59 16.25
N THR A 60 40.75 15.83 16.00
CA THR A 60 41.67 16.57 16.88
C THR A 60 42.37 17.72 16.14
N PRO A 61 42.66 18.88 16.78
CA PRO A 61 42.23 19.32 18.12
C PRO A 61 40.87 20.06 18.08
N ASP A 62 40.02 19.82 19.08
CA ASP A 62 38.83 20.65 19.33
C ASP A 62 39.25 22.12 19.56
N VAL A 63 38.62 23.05 18.85
CA VAL A 63 38.82 24.51 19.00
C VAL A 63 38.26 25.06 20.32
N ASP A 64 37.56 24.25 21.09
CA ASP A 64 37.07 24.62 22.41
C ASP A 64 37.88 23.87 23.48
N GLY A 65 38.98 24.49 23.90
CA GLY A 65 39.84 24.04 25.00
C GLY A 65 39.13 24.04 26.36
N GLY A 66 38.19 23.12 26.57
CA GLY A 66 37.50 22.93 27.82
C GLY A 66 36.82 21.57 27.89
N VAL A 67 37.20 20.77 28.88
CA VAL A 67 36.45 19.59 29.31
C VAL A 67 35.03 20.04 29.69
N LYS A 68 34.10 19.97 28.74
CA LYS A 68 32.69 19.76 29.07
C LYS A 68 32.45 18.27 28.94
N THR A 69 32.40 17.59 30.08
CA THR A 69 31.68 16.32 30.13
C THR A 69 30.27 16.59 29.58
N PRO A 70 29.84 15.93 28.49
CA PRO A 70 28.44 16.05 28.09
C PRO A 70 27.63 15.43 29.24
N THR A 71 26.81 16.25 29.89
CA THR A 71 25.80 15.76 30.82
C THR A 71 24.89 14.84 30.03
N CYS A 72 25.06 13.53 30.24
CA CYS A 72 24.33 12.52 29.52
C CYS A 72 22.87 12.59 29.96
N THR A 73 22.03 13.16 29.09
CA THR A 73 20.63 13.43 29.39
C THR A 73 19.82 12.22 28.91
N PRO A 74 18.98 11.59 29.76
CA PRO A 74 18.12 10.49 29.35
C PRO A 74 17.20 10.89 28.19
N ILE A 75 16.70 9.93 27.43
CA ILE A 75 15.70 10.17 26.39
C ILE A 75 14.44 10.79 27.04
N LEU A 76 13.92 11.90 26.50
CA LEU A 76 12.59 12.40 26.91
C LEU A 76 11.52 11.39 26.44
N PRO A 77 10.52 11.03 27.27
CA PRO A 77 10.08 11.68 28.51
C PRO A 77 10.76 11.20 29.80
N CYS A 78 11.68 10.23 29.77
CA CYS A 78 12.34 9.69 30.97
C CYS A 78 13.23 10.70 31.69
N ALA A 79 13.78 11.69 30.98
CA ALA A 79 14.49 12.80 31.62
C ALA A 79 13.59 13.66 32.53
N ALA A 80 12.27 13.66 32.30
CA ALA A 80 11.28 14.39 33.10
C ALA A 80 10.55 13.51 34.13
N ALA A 81 10.72 12.18 34.06
CA ALA A 81 10.10 11.24 34.99
C ALA A 81 10.83 11.25 36.34
N GLN A 82 10.08 11.18 37.44
CA GLN A 82 10.62 11.18 38.81
C GLN A 82 10.92 9.74 39.31
N SER A 83 10.60 8.71 38.53
CA SER A 83 10.86 7.29 38.83
C SER A 83 10.87 6.43 37.56
N ASP A 84 11.46 5.24 37.65
CA ASP A 84 11.47 4.25 36.56
C ASP A 84 10.04 3.85 36.16
N LYS A 85 9.13 3.71 37.14
CA LYS A 85 7.69 3.47 36.90
C LYS A 85 7.06 4.54 36.00
N GLN A 86 7.27 5.81 36.33
CA GLN A 86 6.72 6.92 35.52
C GLN A 86 7.35 6.99 34.12
N CYS A 87 8.62 6.61 33.97
CA CYS A 87 9.30 6.54 32.68
C CYS A 87 8.75 5.38 31.82
N CYS A 88 8.48 4.21 32.41
CA CYS A 88 7.80 3.10 31.72
C CYS A 88 6.39 3.52 31.28
N GLU A 89 5.59 4.10 32.17
CA GLU A 89 4.22 4.57 31.86
C GLU A 89 4.21 5.64 30.76
N ALA A 90 5.12 6.63 30.82
CA ALA A 90 5.19 7.72 29.85
C ALA A 90 5.62 7.27 28.43
N ASN A 91 6.30 6.12 28.32
CA ASN A 91 6.68 5.52 27.04
C ASN A 91 5.73 4.37 26.63
N GLY A 92 4.67 4.13 27.40
CA GLY A 92 3.73 3.04 27.15
C GLY A 92 4.37 1.65 27.25
N LEU A 93 5.40 1.48 28.09
CA LEU A 93 6.08 0.20 28.30
C LEU A 93 5.42 -0.53 29.45
N ALA A 94 4.86 -1.71 29.21
CA ALA A 94 4.21 -2.51 30.25
C ALA A 94 5.19 -3.48 30.94
N CYS A 95 6.31 -3.83 30.29
CA CYS A 95 7.25 -4.84 30.75
C CYS A 95 8.63 -4.69 30.09
N GLY A 96 9.60 -5.47 30.57
CA GLY A 96 10.90 -5.64 29.95
C GLY A 96 11.92 -4.53 30.22
N VAL A 97 13.12 -4.72 29.68
CA VAL A 97 14.25 -3.81 29.88
C VAL A 97 14.29 -2.77 28.77
N TYR A 98 14.26 -1.49 29.15
CA TYR A 98 14.27 -0.37 28.21
C TYR A 98 15.52 0.49 28.36
N ALA A 99 16.21 0.75 27.26
CA ALA A 99 17.41 1.58 27.25
C ALA A 99 17.03 3.07 27.20
N ILE A 100 17.40 3.82 28.24
CA ILE A 100 17.11 5.27 28.35
C ILE A 100 18.27 6.14 27.86
N GLY A 101 19.23 5.54 27.16
CA GLY A 101 20.47 6.18 26.71
C GLY A 101 21.59 6.13 27.75
N CYS A 102 22.80 6.57 27.39
CA CYS A 102 23.92 6.75 28.32
C CYS A 102 24.41 5.47 29.01
N GLY A 103 24.19 4.29 28.40
CA GLY A 103 24.50 3.00 29.02
C GLY A 103 23.60 2.64 30.21
N ARG A 104 22.51 3.40 30.44
CA ARG A 104 21.52 3.12 31.47
C ARG A 104 20.31 2.39 30.87
N THR A 105 19.84 1.40 31.59
CA THR A 105 18.59 0.70 31.33
C THR A 105 17.68 0.81 32.54
N ILE A 106 16.38 0.79 32.30
CA ILE A 106 15.35 0.61 33.32
C ILE A 106 14.71 -0.76 33.12
N ASP A 107 14.26 -1.38 34.20
CA ASP A 107 13.53 -2.64 34.17
C ASP A 107 12.06 -2.39 34.53
N CYS A 108 11.21 -2.38 33.50
CA CYS A 108 9.78 -2.16 33.66
C CYS A 108 9.06 -3.36 34.29
N ASP A 109 9.67 -4.55 34.31
CA ASP A 109 9.09 -5.71 35.02
C ASP A 109 9.10 -5.45 36.52
N THR A 110 10.24 -5.01 37.07
CA THR A 110 10.34 -4.69 38.49
C THR A 110 9.57 -3.41 38.84
N ALA A 111 9.56 -2.41 37.96
CA ALA A 111 8.94 -1.11 38.24
C ALA A 111 7.40 -1.15 38.21
N LEU A 112 6.80 -2.01 37.38
CA LEU A 112 5.34 -2.11 37.19
C LEU A 112 4.73 -3.41 37.75
N GLY A 113 5.55 -4.39 38.14
CA GLY A 113 5.10 -5.69 38.63
C GLY A 113 5.06 -6.79 37.55
N GLY A 114 5.53 -6.48 36.33
CA GLY A 114 5.67 -7.43 35.23
C GLY A 114 4.33 -7.93 34.68
N CYS A 115 4.41 -8.87 33.75
CA CYS A 115 3.24 -9.50 33.15
C CYS A 115 2.65 -10.55 34.10
N SER A 116 1.31 -10.61 34.15
CA SER A 116 0.58 -11.54 35.02
C SER A 116 -0.08 -12.67 34.22
N GLY A 117 -0.30 -13.82 34.87
CA GLY A 117 -0.96 -14.96 34.23
C GLY A 117 -0.05 -15.63 33.19
N ALA A 118 -0.57 -15.82 31.98
CA ALA A 118 0.16 -16.44 30.86
C ALA A 118 0.89 -15.42 29.96
N ASP A 119 0.73 -14.12 30.24
CA ASP A 119 1.39 -13.08 29.45
C ASP A 119 2.90 -13.08 29.68
N THR A 120 3.65 -12.91 28.60
CA THR A 120 5.10 -12.72 28.63
C THR A 120 5.45 -11.39 28.00
N CYS A 121 6.60 -10.82 28.36
CA CYS A 121 6.99 -9.55 27.77
C CYS A 121 7.31 -9.71 26.28
N GLY A 122 6.54 -9.03 25.43
CA GLY A 122 6.59 -9.17 23.98
C GLY A 122 5.85 -10.39 23.43
N GLY A 123 5.17 -11.18 24.26
CA GLY A 123 4.56 -12.44 23.82
C GLY A 123 3.42 -12.27 22.81
N GLY A 124 2.74 -11.12 22.82
CA GLY A 124 1.71 -10.74 21.83
C GLY A 124 2.27 -10.15 20.53
N GLY A 125 3.59 -10.18 20.32
CA GLY A 125 4.25 -9.66 19.11
C GLY A 125 4.59 -8.17 19.13
N VAL A 126 4.21 -7.45 20.19
CA VAL A 126 4.57 -6.04 20.40
C VAL A 126 5.67 -5.93 21.47
N PRO A 127 6.88 -5.45 21.14
CA PRO A 127 7.97 -5.30 22.11
C PRO A 127 7.56 -4.48 23.34
N ASN A 128 8.03 -4.88 24.52
CA ASN A 128 7.80 -4.20 25.80
C ASN A 128 6.32 -4.06 26.22
N GLN A 129 5.43 -4.86 25.62
CA GLN A 129 4.04 -5.02 26.05
C GLN A 129 3.81 -6.42 26.59
N CYS A 130 2.98 -6.52 27.63
CA CYS A 130 2.50 -7.81 28.09
C CYS A 130 1.54 -8.40 27.08
N GLY A 131 1.80 -9.63 26.64
CA GLY A 131 0.87 -10.38 25.83
C GLY A 131 1.20 -11.85 25.85
N CYS A 132 0.21 -12.67 25.60
CA CYS A 132 0.38 -14.11 25.59
C CYS A 132 0.84 -14.59 24.22
N LYS A 133 1.83 -15.48 24.21
CA LYS A 133 2.28 -16.15 22.99
C LYS A 133 1.45 -17.41 22.81
N THR A 134 0.43 -17.34 21.95
CA THR A 134 -0.42 -18.49 21.61
C THR A 134 0.44 -19.60 20.98
N ARG A 135 0.24 -20.86 21.40
CA ARG A 135 0.69 -21.99 20.58
C ARG A 135 -0.11 -22.00 19.29
N THR A 136 0.52 -22.29 18.16
CA THR A 136 -0.25 -22.58 16.95
C THR A 136 -0.98 -23.91 17.09
N ALA A 137 -2.03 -24.13 16.30
CA ALA A 137 -2.71 -25.43 16.26
C ALA A 137 -1.73 -26.59 16.00
N SER A 138 -0.70 -26.38 15.17
CA SER A 138 0.36 -27.38 14.90
C SER A 138 1.37 -27.58 16.05
N GLN A 139 1.42 -26.66 17.00
CA GLN A 139 2.23 -26.76 18.22
C GLN A 139 1.43 -27.34 19.40
N ALA A 140 0.10 -27.32 19.31
CA ALA A 140 -0.81 -27.85 20.34
C ALA A 140 -1.31 -29.26 19.97
N CYS A 141 -1.65 -29.48 18.71
CA CYS A 141 -2.18 -30.74 18.18
C CYS A 141 -1.16 -31.42 17.24
N ARG A 142 -1.12 -32.75 17.28
CA ARG A 142 -0.33 -33.57 16.36
C ARG A 142 -1.16 -33.82 15.09
N LEU A 143 -0.63 -33.44 13.92
CA LEU A 143 -1.26 -33.78 12.63
C LEU A 143 -0.97 -35.26 12.31
N GLN A 144 -1.98 -36.01 11.89
CA GLN A 144 -1.98 -37.46 11.62
C GLN A 144 -1.00 -37.95 10.53
N SER A 145 -0.04 -37.14 10.09
CA SER A 145 0.91 -37.43 9.01
C SER A 145 2.38 -37.48 9.45
N ALA A 146 2.67 -37.51 10.75
CA ALA A 146 4.00 -37.89 11.23
C ALA A 146 4.17 -39.43 11.17
N PRO A 147 5.24 -39.97 10.57
CA PRO A 147 5.49 -41.40 10.50
C PRO A 147 5.67 -42.01 11.90
N PRO A 148 5.36 -43.30 12.09
CA PRO A 148 5.39 -44.00 13.39
C PRO A 148 6.79 -44.21 13.99
N GLU A 149 7.81 -43.54 13.45
CA GLU A 149 9.22 -43.64 13.88
C GLU A 149 9.72 -42.39 14.63
N ASP A 150 8.88 -41.38 14.86
CA ASP A 150 9.22 -40.33 15.83
C ASP A 150 9.05 -40.90 17.25
N ASP A 151 10.17 -41.38 17.81
CA ASP A 151 10.30 -41.83 19.21
C ASP A 151 10.05 -40.70 20.26
N ASP A 152 9.58 -39.52 19.83
CA ASP A 152 9.22 -38.38 20.68
C ASP A 152 7.75 -38.45 21.15
N ALA A 153 7.34 -39.60 21.70
CA ALA A 153 6.05 -39.76 22.39
C ALA A 153 5.87 -38.83 23.62
N ASN A 154 6.82 -37.94 23.89
CA ASN A 154 6.84 -36.97 25.00
C ASN A 154 7.03 -35.52 24.55
N ASP A 155 6.72 -35.16 23.30
CA ASP A 155 6.76 -33.77 22.83
C ASP A 155 5.65 -32.86 23.43
N GLY A 156 4.68 -33.46 24.16
CA GLY A 156 3.60 -32.76 24.85
C GLY A 156 2.50 -32.21 23.92
N ARG A 157 2.40 -32.70 22.67
CA ARG A 157 1.28 -32.43 21.75
C ARG A 157 0.17 -33.46 21.94
N ALA A 158 -1.08 -33.00 21.80
CA ALA A 158 -2.26 -33.85 21.89
C ALA A 158 -2.62 -34.51 20.56
N ASP A 159 -3.02 -35.78 20.62
CA ASP A 159 -3.50 -36.55 19.47
C ASP A 159 -5.02 -36.39 19.25
N CYS A 160 -5.73 -35.99 20.30
CA CYS A 160 -7.18 -35.84 20.34
C CYS A 160 -7.61 -34.92 21.49
N GLY A 161 -8.89 -34.52 21.50
CA GLY A 161 -9.48 -33.78 22.61
C GLY A 161 -9.22 -32.27 22.56
N TYR A 162 -9.51 -31.59 23.66
CA TYR A 162 -9.43 -30.13 23.77
C TYR A 162 -8.20 -29.73 24.57
N VAL A 163 -7.29 -28.99 23.93
CA VAL A 163 -6.08 -28.46 24.58
C VAL A 163 -6.10 -26.94 24.63
N GLY A 164 -5.69 -26.38 25.77
CA GLY A 164 -5.54 -24.94 25.90
C GLY A 164 -4.37 -24.41 25.06
N ASP A 165 -4.53 -23.23 24.47
CA ASP A 165 -3.47 -22.51 23.74
C ASP A 165 -2.49 -21.76 24.67
N PHE A 166 -2.61 -22.00 25.98
CA PHE A 166 -1.95 -21.29 27.08
C PHE A 166 -2.36 -19.83 27.28
N CYS A 167 -3.20 -19.27 26.41
CA CYS A 167 -3.71 -17.90 26.44
C CYS A 167 -5.22 -17.80 26.72
N GLY A 168 -5.85 -18.93 27.10
CA GLY A 168 -7.28 -19.03 27.41
C GLY A 168 -8.14 -19.42 26.20
N GLY A 169 -7.56 -19.55 25.01
CA GLY A 169 -8.16 -20.22 23.88
C GLY A 169 -8.04 -21.74 23.99
N VAL A 170 -8.89 -22.45 23.25
CA VAL A 170 -8.92 -23.92 23.22
C VAL A 170 -8.83 -24.37 21.77
N TYR A 171 -7.92 -25.29 21.49
CA TYR A 171 -7.86 -26.02 20.24
C TYR A 171 -8.57 -27.35 20.37
N ASP A 172 -9.43 -27.65 19.40
CA ASP A 172 -10.00 -28.98 19.21
C ASP A 172 -9.03 -29.79 18.33
N CYS A 173 -8.30 -30.72 18.96
CA CYS A 173 -7.41 -31.65 18.26
C CYS A 173 -8.16 -32.82 17.61
N GLY A 174 -9.49 -32.80 17.62
CA GLY A 174 -10.34 -33.80 17.01
C GLY A 174 -10.47 -35.07 17.85
N THR A 175 -10.98 -36.12 17.22
CA THR A 175 -11.21 -37.42 17.83
C THR A 175 -10.19 -38.45 17.32
N CYS A 176 -9.95 -39.49 18.10
CA CYS A 176 -9.16 -40.62 17.66
C CYS A 176 -9.81 -41.33 16.48
N ALA A 177 -9.02 -41.63 15.45
CA ALA A 177 -9.46 -42.46 14.33
C ALA A 177 -9.74 -43.91 14.79
N VAL A 178 -8.98 -44.37 15.79
CA VAL A 178 -9.12 -45.68 16.42
C VAL A 178 -8.79 -45.56 17.92
N GLY A 179 -9.56 -46.21 18.79
CA GLY A 179 -9.38 -46.13 20.25
C GLY A 179 -10.17 -45.01 20.92
N GLU A 180 -9.93 -44.83 22.22
CA GLU A 180 -10.55 -43.77 23.03
C GLU A 180 -9.54 -42.65 23.33
N CYS A 181 -10.04 -41.42 23.43
CA CYS A 181 -9.20 -40.29 23.82
C CYS A 181 -9.07 -40.26 25.35
N VAL A 182 -7.91 -40.64 25.85
CA VAL A 182 -7.58 -40.65 27.28
C VAL A 182 -6.42 -39.69 27.50
N ASP A 183 -6.61 -38.70 28.37
CA ASP A 183 -5.62 -37.66 28.66
C ASP A 183 -5.00 -36.99 27.40
N ASN A 184 -5.85 -36.72 26.40
CA ASN A 184 -5.48 -36.13 25.10
C ASN A 184 -4.56 -36.99 24.22
N HIS A 185 -4.47 -38.29 24.51
CA HIS A 185 -3.79 -39.29 23.71
C HIS A 185 -4.75 -40.39 23.27
N CYS A 186 -4.52 -40.93 22.07
CA CYS A 186 -5.34 -42.02 21.55
C CYS A 186 -4.85 -43.35 22.09
N GLU A 187 -5.60 -43.92 23.02
CA GLU A 187 -5.32 -45.24 23.58
C GLU A 187 -6.17 -46.30 22.90
N CYS A 188 -5.53 -47.38 22.46
CA CYS A 188 -6.22 -48.51 21.84
C CYS A 188 -5.68 -49.84 22.38
N THR A 189 -6.59 -50.72 22.80
CA THR A 189 -6.24 -52.08 23.24
C THR A 189 -6.26 -53.02 22.05
N ARG A 190 -5.09 -53.57 21.70
CA ARG A 190 -4.96 -54.50 20.57
C ARG A 190 -5.69 -55.82 20.82
N ALA A 191 -6.38 -56.30 19.79
CA ALA A 191 -6.93 -57.65 19.77
C ALA A 191 -5.81 -58.70 19.77
N VAL A 192 -6.09 -59.85 20.37
CA VAL A 192 -5.24 -61.05 20.33
C VAL A 192 -5.95 -62.15 19.56
N CYS A 193 -5.20 -63.09 18.98
CA CYS A 193 -5.77 -64.17 18.19
C CYS A 193 -6.67 -65.05 19.05
N ALA A 194 -7.92 -65.18 18.66
CA ALA A 194 -8.82 -66.16 19.21
C ALA A 194 -8.43 -67.57 18.72
N PRO A 195 -8.70 -68.64 19.51
CA PRO A 195 -8.45 -70.01 19.08
C PRO A 195 -9.11 -70.32 17.73
N GLY A 196 -8.34 -70.90 16.80
CA GLY A 196 -8.79 -71.26 15.45
C GLY A 196 -8.72 -70.12 14.42
N GLN A 197 -8.27 -68.91 14.79
CA GLN A 197 -7.91 -67.87 13.83
C GLN A 197 -6.52 -68.11 13.23
N CYS A 198 -6.32 -67.66 12.00
CA CYS A 198 -5.08 -67.87 11.26
C CYS A 198 -4.83 -66.72 10.26
N GLY A 199 -3.58 -66.60 9.81
CA GLY A 199 -3.17 -65.57 8.84
C GLY A 199 -3.03 -64.17 9.45
N GLU A 200 -3.11 -63.16 8.59
CA GLU A 200 -3.03 -61.74 8.99
C GLU A 200 -4.42 -61.18 9.25
N LEU A 201 -4.63 -60.60 10.43
CA LEU A 201 -5.87 -59.96 10.84
C LEU A 201 -5.58 -58.53 11.30
N PRO A 202 -6.54 -57.59 11.19
CA PRO A 202 -6.39 -56.29 11.82
C PRO A 202 -6.40 -56.44 13.35
N ASP A 203 -5.48 -55.76 14.04
CA ASP A 203 -5.39 -55.77 15.50
C ASP A 203 -6.44 -54.87 16.18
N GLY A 204 -7.28 -54.19 15.38
CA GLY A 204 -8.29 -53.25 15.86
C GLY A 204 -7.75 -51.86 16.26
N CYS A 205 -6.44 -51.63 16.14
CA CYS A 205 -5.72 -50.40 16.49
C CYS A 205 -4.87 -49.85 15.32
N GLY A 206 -5.12 -50.31 14.09
CA GLY A 206 -4.40 -49.91 12.88
C GLY A 206 -3.15 -50.73 12.58
N GLY A 207 -2.82 -51.72 13.41
CA GLY A 207 -1.76 -52.70 13.16
C GLY A 207 -2.28 -54.05 12.65
N THR A 208 -1.35 -54.95 12.36
CA THR A 208 -1.62 -56.30 11.88
C THR A 208 -1.25 -57.33 12.94
N LEU A 209 -2.17 -58.24 13.22
CA LEU A 209 -2.02 -59.40 14.08
C LEU A 209 -1.68 -60.64 13.22
N HIS A 210 -0.62 -61.36 13.60
CA HIS A 210 -0.18 -62.57 12.90
C HIS A 210 -0.61 -63.84 13.67
N CYS A 211 -1.72 -64.46 13.26
CA CYS A 211 -2.31 -65.61 13.96
C CYS A 211 -1.75 -66.98 13.55
N GLY A 212 -0.60 -67.02 12.88
CA GLY A 212 0.04 -68.28 12.48
C GLY A 212 -0.76 -69.07 11.44
N GLY A 213 -0.42 -70.35 11.30
CA GLY A 213 -1.06 -71.29 10.37
C GLY A 213 -1.95 -72.31 11.08
N CYS A 214 -2.72 -73.05 10.29
CA CYS A 214 -3.62 -74.09 10.79
C CYS A 214 -2.92 -75.44 11.01
N SER A 215 -3.62 -76.37 11.65
CA SER A 215 -3.23 -77.78 11.77
C SER A 215 -2.91 -78.40 10.40
N ALA A 216 -2.16 -79.51 10.36
CA ALA A 216 -1.67 -80.13 9.10
C ALA A 216 -2.76 -80.52 8.07
N ASP A 217 -4.03 -80.61 8.50
CA ASP A 217 -5.16 -81.00 7.64
C ASP A 217 -6.16 -79.85 7.39
N GLU A 218 -5.89 -78.65 7.92
CA GLU A 218 -6.75 -77.48 7.79
C GLU A 218 -6.06 -76.38 6.97
N VAL A 219 -6.85 -75.65 6.19
CA VAL A 219 -6.37 -74.50 5.42
C VAL A 219 -6.89 -73.22 6.08
N CYS A 220 -6.05 -72.20 6.16
CA CYS A 220 -6.51 -70.90 6.63
C CYS A 220 -7.54 -70.31 5.66
N GLY A 221 -8.74 -70.02 6.15
CA GLY A 221 -9.90 -69.66 5.32
C GLY A 221 -10.89 -70.81 5.08
N GLY A 222 -10.50 -72.06 5.35
CA GLY A 222 -11.37 -73.24 5.18
C GLY A 222 -12.56 -73.27 6.15
N GLY A 223 -12.44 -72.62 7.31
CA GLY A 223 -13.53 -72.45 8.30
C GLY A 223 -14.29 -71.13 8.16
N GLY A 224 -14.09 -70.42 7.04
CA GLY A 224 -14.49 -69.02 6.83
C GLY A 224 -13.30 -68.05 6.97
N PRO A 225 -13.50 -66.75 6.66
CA PRO A 225 -12.40 -65.78 6.61
C PRO A 225 -11.55 -65.77 7.86
N ASN A 226 -10.23 -65.92 7.67
CA ASN A 226 -9.22 -65.97 8.72
C ASN A 226 -9.50 -67.04 9.81
N ARG A 227 -10.18 -68.14 9.46
CA ARG A 227 -10.43 -69.29 10.35
C ARG A 227 -9.95 -70.61 9.74
N CYS A 228 -9.40 -71.47 10.58
CA CYS A 228 -9.01 -72.82 10.19
C CYS A 228 -10.23 -73.71 9.93
N GLY A 229 -10.16 -74.52 8.88
CA GLY A 229 -11.15 -75.55 8.58
C GLY A 229 -10.75 -76.43 7.40
N GLU A 230 -11.48 -77.51 7.20
CA GLU A 230 -11.26 -78.49 6.12
C GLU A 230 -11.81 -77.96 4.79
N GLY A 231 -10.96 -77.87 3.76
CA GLY A 231 -11.37 -77.52 2.39
C GLY A 231 -10.47 -76.50 1.68
N GLN A 232 -10.71 -76.31 0.39
CA GLN A 232 -10.09 -75.22 -0.39
C GLN A 232 -10.86 -73.92 -0.12
N CYS A 233 -10.16 -72.85 0.27
CA CYS A 233 -10.81 -71.56 0.47
C CYS A 233 -11.27 -71.00 -0.89
N MET A 234 -12.57 -70.71 -1.02
CA MET A 234 -13.12 -70.03 -2.18
C MET A 234 -13.28 -68.54 -1.86
N PRO A 235 -12.61 -67.64 -2.61
CA PRO A 235 -12.73 -66.20 -2.40
C PRO A 235 -14.19 -65.76 -2.45
N THR A 236 -14.61 -64.99 -1.44
CA THR A 236 -15.96 -64.41 -1.36
C THR A 236 -16.06 -63.04 -2.04
N PHE A 237 -14.93 -62.49 -2.48
CA PHE A 237 -14.85 -61.20 -3.16
C PHE A 237 -13.87 -61.29 -4.34
N SER A 238 -14.26 -60.75 -5.49
CA SER A 238 -13.54 -60.84 -6.76
C SER A 238 -13.43 -59.47 -7.45
N ALA A 239 -12.69 -59.39 -8.56
CA ALA A 239 -12.55 -58.14 -9.31
C ALA A 239 -13.89 -57.59 -9.85
N ASP A 240 -14.85 -58.47 -10.16
CA ASP A 240 -16.17 -58.07 -10.66
C ASP A 240 -17.00 -57.36 -9.56
N ASP A 241 -16.72 -57.66 -8.29
CA ASP A 241 -17.38 -57.03 -7.14
C ASP A 241 -16.94 -55.58 -6.91
N CYS A 242 -15.78 -55.18 -7.45
CA CYS A 242 -15.27 -53.81 -7.32
C CYS A 242 -16.22 -52.79 -7.95
N ASP A 243 -16.67 -53.03 -9.19
CA ASP A 243 -17.60 -52.14 -9.90
C ASP A 243 -19.02 -52.27 -9.33
N ALA A 244 -19.46 -53.48 -8.98
CA ALA A 244 -20.81 -53.74 -8.45
C ALA A 244 -21.04 -53.11 -7.07
N GLN A 245 -20.01 -53.06 -6.22
CA GLN A 245 -20.07 -52.52 -4.86
C GLN A 245 -19.40 -51.15 -4.73
N ARG A 246 -18.97 -50.55 -5.86
CA ARG A 246 -18.28 -49.24 -5.92
C ARG A 246 -17.07 -49.16 -4.98
N ARG A 247 -16.29 -50.24 -4.86
CA ARG A 247 -15.09 -50.28 -4.00
C ARG A 247 -13.94 -49.51 -4.61
N CYS A 248 -13.10 -48.92 -3.77
CA CYS A 248 -12.01 -48.04 -4.22
C CYS A 248 -10.73 -48.18 -3.39
N ASP A 249 -10.39 -49.40 -3.04
CA ASP A 249 -9.20 -49.71 -2.27
C ASP A 249 -8.92 -51.22 -2.35
N LYS A 250 -8.07 -51.68 -1.42
CA LYS A 250 -7.71 -53.06 -1.25
C LYS A 250 -8.73 -53.76 -0.35
N VAL A 251 -9.50 -54.68 -0.93
CA VAL A 251 -10.54 -55.45 -0.24
C VAL A 251 -10.05 -56.89 -0.03
N PRO A 252 -10.04 -57.41 1.20
CA PRO A 252 -9.72 -58.82 1.46
C PRO A 252 -10.69 -59.75 0.75
N ASP A 253 -10.17 -60.82 0.14
CA ASP A 253 -10.96 -61.77 -0.65
C ASP A 253 -11.67 -62.85 0.21
N GLY A 254 -11.45 -62.83 1.53
CA GLY A 254 -11.97 -63.81 2.48
C GLY A 254 -11.12 -65.08 2.61
N CYS A 255 -10.05 -65.21 1.82
CA CYS A 255 -9.17 -66.37 1.75
C CYS A 255 -7.68 -66.04 1.97
N GLY A 256 -7.40 -64.86 2.53
CA GLY A 256 -6.05 -64.36 2.75
C GLY A 256 -5.43 -63.66 1.55
N GLY A 257 -6.14 -63.57 0.42
CA GLY A 257 -5.81 -62.71 -0.71
C GLY A 257 -6.44 -61.32 -0.57
N VAL A 258 -6.00 -60.39 -1.42
CA VAL A 258 -6.48 -59.01 -1.46
C VAL A 258 -6.76 -58.63 -2.91
N VAL A 259 -7.97 -58.13 -3.18
CA VAL A 259 -8.37 -57.57 -4.47
C VAL A 259 -8.17 -56.05 -4.43
N ASP A 260 -7.35 -55.51 -5.32
CA ASP A 260 -7.15 -54.05 -5.45
C ASP A 260 -8.14 -53.50 -6.47
N CYS A 261 -9.16 -52.78 -5.99
CA CYS A 261 -10.20 -52.20 -6.83
C CYS A 261 -9.76 -50.91 -7.54
N GLY A 262 -8.56 -50.39 -7.23
CA GLY A 262 -8.06 -49.15 -7.80
C GLY A 262 -8.84 -47.91 -7.38
N PRO A 263 -8.52 -46.73 -7.95
CA PRO A 263 -9.20 -45.48 -7.63
C PRO A 263 -10.63 -45.46 -8.20
N CYS A 264 -11.44 -44.55 -7.68
CA CYS A 264 -12.78 -44.31 -8.23
C CYS A 264 -12.71 -43.90 -9.71
N ARG A 265 -13.55 -44.54 -10.53
CA ARG A 265 -13.63 -44.27 -11.97
C ARG A 265 -14.48 -43.04 -12.31
N GLY A 266 -15.29 -42.55 -11.37
CA GLY A 266 -15.96 -41.25 -11.50
C GLY A 266 -14.91 -40.13 -11.44
N ALA A 267 -14.99 -39.17 -12.37
CA ALA A 267 -13.95 -38.16 -12.58
C ALA A 267 -13.57 -37.36 -11.31
N HIS A 268 -14.46 -37.31 -10.32
CA HIS A 268 -14.30 -36.57 -9.08
C HIS A 268 -14.85 -37.34 -7.86
N ASP A 269 -15.17 -38.63 -8.01
CA ASP A 269 -15.67 -39.45 -6.92
C ASP A 269 -14.57 -39.61 -5.88
N THR A 270 -14.93 -39.41 -4.61
CA THR A 270 -13.99 -39.57 -3.50
C THR A 270 -14.12 -40.97 -2.93
N CYS A 271 -12.97 -41.59 -2.66
CA CYS A 271 -12.96 -42.84 -1.94
C CYS A 271 -13.09 -42.56 -0.44
N VAL A 272 -14.26 -42.82 0.11
CA VAL A 272 -14.49 -42.68 1.55
C VAL A 272 -14.23 -44.02 2.21
N THR A 273 -13.24 -44.07 3.10
CA THR A 273 -12.94 -45.26 3.90
C THR A 273 -13.73 -45.21 5.20
N SER A 274 -14.28 -46.35 5.59
CA SER A 274 -14.84 -46.56 6.92
C SER A 274 -14.04 -47.64 7.64
N PRO A 275 -13.76 -47.50 8.96
CA PRO A 275 -13.05 -48.51 9.73
C PRO A 275 -13.71 -49.89 9.57
N GLY A 276 -12.95 -50.88 9.11
CA GLY A 276 -13.40 -52.27 9.00
C GLY A 276 -14.30 -52.62 7.82
N SER A 277 -14.64 -51.67 6.93
CA SER A 277 -15.52 -51.96 5.78
C SER A 277 -14.87 -51.80 4.42
N GLY A 278 -13.67 -51.23 4.30
CA GLY A 278 -13.06 -50.85 3.02
C GLY A 278 -13.65 -49.56 2.43
N GLY A 279 -13.01 -49.02 1.42
CA GLY A 279 -13.36 -47.78 0.72
C GLY A 279 -14.54 -47.95 -0.22
N VAL A 280 -15.42 -46.95 -0.27
CA VAL A 280 -16.53 -46.90 -1.23
C VAL A 280 -16.48 -45.56 -1.97
N CYS A 281 -16.71 -45.59 -3.29
CA CYS A 281 -16.80 -44.39 -4.10
C CYS A 281 -18.11 -43.66 -3.82
N GLN A 282 -17.99 -42.50 -3.19
CA GLN A 282 -19.11 -41.58 -3.02
C GLN A 282 -19.04 -40.50 -4.11
N ALA A 283 -20.21 -40.21 -4.70
CA ALA A 283 -20.34 -39.11 -5.63
C ALA A 283 -20.00 -37.80 -4.93
N CYS A 284 -19.10 -37.02 -5.53
CA CYS A 284 -18.83 -35.67 -5.06
C CYS A 284 -20.02 -34.77 -5.38
N VAL A 285 -20.52 -34.05 -4.37
CA VAL A 285 -21.60 -33.08 -4.54
C VAL A 285 -20.96 -31.70 -4.63
N PRO A 286 -20.90 -31.08 -5.83
CA PRO A 286 -20.20 -29.82 -6.02
C PRO A 286 -20.90 -28.69 -5.27
N ARG A 287 -20.09 -27.79 -4.71
CA ARG A 287 -20.60 -26.53 -4.16
C ARG A 287 -21.16 -25.68 -5.30
N ALA A 288 -22.30 -25.04 -5.05
CA ALA A 288 -22.90 -24.10 -5.98
C ALA A 288 -22.72 -22.65 -5.52
N CYS A 289 -22.71 -21.71 -6.46
CA CYS A 289 -22.75 -20.28 -6.15
C CYS A 289 -24.04 -19.89 -5.42
N GLY A 290 -23.96 -18.88 -4.56
CA GLY A 290 -25.12 -18.30 -3.87
C GLY A 290 -25.03 -18.36 -2.35
N SER A 291 -26.16 -18.08 -1.71
CA SER A 291 -26.25 -17.91 -0.24
C SER A 291 -25.85 -19.14 0.56
N SER A 292 -25.89 -20.34 -0.04
CA SER A 292 -25.51 -21.61 0.60
C SER A 292 -23.99 -21.80 0.69
N SER A 293 -23.21 -21.26 -0.25
CA SER A 293 -21.74 -21.29 -0.21
C SER A 293 -21.14 -19.99 0.33
N GLY A 294 -21.93 -18.92 0.40
CA GLY A 294 -21.45 -17.59 0.76
C GLY A 294 -20.60 -16.94 -0.33
N VAL A 295 -20.66 -17.44 -1.57
CA VAL A 295 -19.93 -16.88 -2.72
C VAL A 295 -20.93 -16.54 -3.82
N VAL A 296 -21.10 -15.25 -4.08
CA VAL A 296 -22.06 -14.69 -5.04
C VAL A 296 -21.40 -14.06 -6.27
N CYS A 297 -20.08 -13.82 -6.20
CA CYS A 297 -19.27 -13.27 -7.28
C CYS A 297 -17.90 -13.96 -7.36
N GLY A 298 -17.22 -13.88 -8.50
CA GLY A 298 -15.85 -14.36 -8.67
C GLY A 298 -15.74 -15.88 -8.86
N LYS A 299 -14.54 -16.43 -8.62
CA LYS A 299 -14.26 -17.86 -8.82
C LYS A 299 -14.49 -18.64 -7.53
N LEU A 300 -15.19 -19.76 -7.63
CA LEU A 300 -15.44 -20.71 -6.54
C LEU A 300 -14.92 -22.08 -6.95
N ASP A 301 -14.00 -22.65 -6.17
CA ASP A 301 -13.69 -24.08 -6.27
C ASP A 301 -14.88 -24.88 -5.73
N ASP A 302 -15.41 -25.79 -6.55
CA ASP A 302 -16.59 -26.56 -6.20
C ASP A 302 -16.31 -27.68 -5.19
N GLY A 303 -15.04 -27.92 -4.86
CA GLY A 303 -14.58 -28.99 -3.98
C GLY A 303 -14.54 -30.37 -4.65
N CYS A 304 -14.92 -30.45 -5.92
CA CYS A 304 -14.86 -31.65 -6.76
C CYS A 304 -13.76 -31.52 -7.83
N GLY A 305 -13.10 -30.37 -7.97
CA GLY A 305 -11.99 -30.17 -8.89
C GLY A 305 -12.35 -29.35 -10.13
N GLU A 306 -13.54 -28.75 -10.15
CA GLU A 306 -13.87 -27.68 -11.09
C GLU A 306 -13.88 -26.32 -10.40
N VAL A 307 -13.54 -25.28 -11.16
CA VAL A 307 -13.68 -23.89 -10.72
C VAL A 307 -14.88 -23.28 -11.41
N ILE A 308 -15.90 -22.93 -10.63
CA ILE A 308 -17.15 -22.31 -11.08
C ILE A 308 -16.97 -20.79 -11.09
N GLU A 309 -17.37 -20.15 -12.19
CA GLU A 309 -17.46 -18.69 -12.30
C GLU A 309 -18.81 -18.22 -11.74
N CYS A 310 -18.80 -17.75 -10.50
CA CYS A 310 -19.97 -17.18 -9.85
C CYS A 310 -20.19 -15.74 -10.32
N GLY A 311 -21.15 -15.53 -11.22
CA GLY A 311 -21.76 -14.22 -11.50
C GLY A 311 -20.82 -13.00 -11.63
N GLY A 312 -21.40 -11.81 -11.48
CA GLY A 312 -20.66 -10.56 -11.45
C GLY A 312 -21.39 -9.58 -10.53
N CYS A 313 -20.66 -8.63 -9.97
CA CYS A 313 -21.27 -7.62 -9.11
C CYS A 313 -21.97 -6.52 -9.91
N ALA A 314 -22.89 -5.81 -9.26
CA ALA A 314 -23.55 -4.67 -9.88
C ALA A 314 -22.55 -3.52 -10.12
N VAL A 315 -22.95 -2.52 -10.91
CA VAL A 315 -22.12 -1.35 -11.23
C VAL A 315 -21.56 -0.72 -9.95
N GLY A 316 -20.26 -0.43 -9.94
CA GLY A 316 -19.57 0.22 -8.82
C GLY A 316 -19.21 -0.70 -7.65
N GLN A 317 -19.49 -2.01 -7.72
CA GLN A 317 -19.07 -2.98 -6.72
C GLN A 317 -17.83 -3.76 -7.17
N SER A 318 -16.94 -4.08 -6.23
CA SER A 318 -15.84 -5.04 -6.41
C SER A 318 -16.22 -6.39 -5.82
N CYS A 319 -15.64 -7.46 -6.37
CA CYS A 319 -15.77 -8.79 -5.80
C CYS A 319 -14.59 -9.08 -4.87
N GLU A 320 -14.85 -9.14 -3.57
CA GLU A 320 -13.83 -9.38 -2.54
C GLU A 320 -14.28 -10.54 -1.66
N GLY A 321 -13.45 -11.58 -1.56
CA GLY A 321 -13.79 -12.77 -0.77
C GLY A 321 -15.09 -13.47 -1.20
N GLY A 322 -15.46 -13.38 -2.48
CA GLY A 322 -16.70 -13.95 -3.00
C GLY A 322 -17.97 -13.13 -2.71
N GLN A 323 -17.81 -11.93 -2.15
CA GLN A 323 -18.88 -10.99 -1.82
C GLN A 323 -18.78 -9.71 -2.65
N CYS A 324 -19.93 -9.17 -3.03
CA CYS A 324 -19.99 -7.88 -3.73
C CYS A 324 -19.97 -6.75 -2.71
N VAL A 325 -18.84 -6.06 -2.63
CA VAL A 325 -18.62 -4.96 -1.70
C VAL A 325 -18.59 -3.63 -2.45
N CYS A 326 -19.01 -2.57 -1.76
CA CYS A 326 -18.83 -1.21 -2.26
C CYS A 326 -17.48 -0.70 -1.76
N PRO A 327 -16.60 -0.21 -2.65
CA PRO A 327 -15.39 0.46 -2.21
C PRO A 327 -15.76 1.72 -1.42
N SER A 328 -14.92 2.09 -0.46
CA SER A 328 -15.05 3.34 0.26
C SER A 328 -14.53 4.52 -0.58
N CYS A 329 -14.88 5.75 -0.20
CA CYS A 329 -14.32 6.94 -0.84
C CYS A 329 -12.79 7.01 -0.69
N GLU A 330 -12.25 6.47 0.41
CA GLU A 330 -10.81 6.41 0.66
C GLU A 330 -10.12 5.45 -0.31
N ASP A 331 -10.71 4.27 -0.54
CA ASP A 331 -10.17 3.27 -1.49
C ASP A 331 -10.12 3.82 -2.93
N LEU A 332 -11.07 4.70 -3.29
CA LEU A 332 -11.13 5.36 -4.59
C LEU A 332 -10.31 6.66 -4.66
N GLY A 333 -9.80 7.16 -3.54
CA GLY A 333 -9.13 8.47 -3.47
C GLY A 333 -10.06 9.66 -3.72
N TYR A 334 -11.37 9.49 -3.49
CA TYR A 334 -12.37 10.55 -3.72
C TYR A 334 -12.50 11.44 -2.50
N ALA A 335 -12.00 12.68 -2.60
CA ALA A 335 -12.12 13.68 -1.55
C ALA A 335 -13.51 14.34 -1.53
N CYS A 336 -14.22 14.36 -2.66
CA CYS A 336 -15.55 14.95 -2.77
C CYS A 336 -16.42 14.26 -3.85
N GLY A 337 -17.71 14.60 -3.89
CA GLY A 337 -18.61 14.24 -4.98
C GLY A 337 -19.49 13.03 -4.68
N THR A 338 -20.05 12.40 -5.72
CA THR A 338 -20.93 11.24 -5.56
C THR A 338 -20.61 10.17 -6.59
N PHE A 339 -20.76 8.91 -6.20
CA PHE A 339 -20.74 7.79 -7.14
C PHE A 339 -21.85 6.79 -6.82
N VAL A 340 -22.19 5.97 -7.81
CA VAL A 340 -23.21 4.93 -7.66
C VAL A 340 -22.53 3.61 -7.36
N CYS A 341 -22.95 2.95 -6.29
CA CYS A 341 -22.55 1.58 -5.96
C CYS A 341 -23.79 0.69 -5.80
N GLY A 342 -23.99 -0.21 -6.74
CA GLY A 342 -25.19 -1.02 -6.85
C GLY A 342 -26.43 -0.13 -6.98
N GLN A 343 -27.36 -0.23 -6.03
CA GLN A 343 -28.58 0.61 -5.98
C GLN A 343 -28.45 1.82 -5.05
N ARG A 344 -27.25 2.10 -4.53
CA ARG A 344 -27.01 3.17 -3.57
C ARG A 344 -26.18 4.28 -4.20
N THR A 345 -26.51 5.53 -3.89
CA THR A 345 -25.64 6.67 -4.15
C THR A 345 -24.79 6.92 -2.91
N VAL A 346 -23.47 6.87 -3.09
CA VAL A 346 -22.49 7.18 -2.05
C VAL A 346 -22.03 8.62 -2.25
N VAL A 347 -22.03 9.39 -1.16
CA VAL A 347 -21.52 10.77 -1.14
C VAL A 347 -20.15 10.74 -0.48
N CYS A 348 -19.14 11.25 -1.18
CA CYS A 348 -17.77 11.35 -0.71
C CYS A 348 -17.48 12.76 -0.23
N GLY A 349 -16.82 12.85 0.93
CA GLY A 349 -16.41 14.11 1.55
C GLY A 349 -17.56 14.99 2.06
N SER A 350 -17.16 16.09 2.72
CA SER A 350 -18.02 17.25 2.90
C SER A 350 -17.91 18.17 1.67
N ALA A 351 -18.72 19.23 1.61
CA ALA A 351 -18.49 20.30 0.65
C ALA A 351 -17.04 20.79 0.73
N CYS A 352 -16.43 21.07 -0.42
CA CYS A 352 -15.08 21.63 -0.51
C CYS A 352 -14.99 22.99 0.19
N ALA A 353 -13.76 23.49 0.41
CA ALA A 353 -13.57 24.76 1.08
C ALA A 353 -14.17 25.93 0.28
N ALA A 354 -14.26 27.11 0.90
CA ALA A 354 -14.76 28.29 0.21
C ALA A 354 -13.92 28.59 -1.06
N ASN A 355 -14.60 28.79 -2.19
CA ASN A 355 -14.03 28.99 -3.53
C ASN A 355 -13.37 27.74 -4.16
N GLU A 356 -13.61 26.56 -3.59
CA GLU A 356 -13.31 25.28 -4.23
C GLU A 356 -14.59 24.63 -4.77
N ALA A 357 -14.45 23.88 -5.85
CA ALA A 357 -15.48 23.00 -6.38
C ALA A 357 -14.99 21.55 -6.37
N CYS A 358 -15.94 20.63 -6.41
CA CYS A 358 -15.61 19.23 -6.63
C CYS A 358 -15.36 18.99 -8.12
N VAL A 359 -14.08 18.85 -8.50
CA VAL A 359 -13.63 18.61 -9.86
C VAL A 359 -12.95 17.25 -9.89
N ASP A 360 -13.45 16.33 -10.72
CA ASP A 360 -12.92 14.97 -10.83
C ASP A 360 -12.69 14.26 -9.49
N HIS A 361 -13.65 14.41 -8.57
CA HIS A 361 -13.64 13.85 -7.22
C HIS A 361 -12.57 14.39 -6.25
N ALA A 362 -11.87 15.45 -6.65
CA ALA A 362 -10.96 16.22 -5.80
C ALA A 362 -11.53 17.63 -5.55
N CYS A 363 -11.24 18.17 -4.37
CA CYS A 363 -11.49 19.59 -4.13
C CYS A 363 -10.38 20.38 -4.81
N ALA A 364 -10.77 21.17 -5.82
CA ALA A 364 -9.90 22.02 -6.59
C ALA A 364 -10.52 23.41 -6.68
N CYS A 365 -9.75 24.40 -7.14
CA CYS A 365 -10.28 25.74 -7.36
C CYS A 365 -11.49 25.67 -8.29
N ALA A 366 -12.59 26.30 -7.89
CA ALA A 366 -13.74 26.40 -8.77
C ALA A 366 -13.31 27.19 -10.01
N PRO A 367 -13.57 26.67 -11.22
CA PRO A 367 -13.31 27.44 -12.43
C PRO A 367 -14.08 28.75 -12.35
N ASP A 368 -13.46 29.85 -12.76
CA ASP A 368 -14.18 31.12 -12.79
C ASP A 368 -15.16 31.20 -13.98
N GLU A 369 -15.90 32.31 -14.08
CA GLU A 369 -16.89 32.48 -15.16
C GLU A 369 -16.27 32.69 -16.56
N TYR A 370 -14.94 32.79 -16.65
CA TYR A 370 -14.16 33.13 -17.84
C TYR A 370 -13.44 31.91 -18.44
N GLU A 371 -13.12 30.89 -17.63
CA GLU A 371 -12.37 29.70 -18.02
C GLU A 371 -13.01 28.85 -19.15
N GLY A 372 -14.34 28.91 -19.33
CA GLY A 372 -15.01 28.22 -20.45
C GLY A 372 -14.84 28.91 -21.81
N LYS A 373 -14.36 30.16 -21.83
CA LYS A 373 -14.21 31.01 -23.03
C LYS A 373 -12.76 31.06 -23.51
N GLU A 374 -11.79 30.85 -22.63
CA GLU A 374 -10.36 30.92 -22.88
C GLU A 374 -9.75 29.51 -22.97
N ARG A 375 -10.25 28.70 -23.92
CA ARG A 375 -9.95 27.26 -24.00
C ARG A 375 -8.46 26.86 -24.15
N ASN A 376 -7.52 27.80 -24.19
CA ASN A 376 -6.14 27.53 -24.55
C ASN A 376 -5.13 28.56 -24.02
N ASP A 377 -5.49 29.36 -22.99
CA ASP A 377 -4.60 30.34 -22.34
C ASP A 377 -3.93 31.32 -23.36
N ASP A 378 -4.62 31.58 -24.48
CA ASP A 378 -4.12 32.35 -25.60
C ASP A 378 -4.92 33.63 -25.84
N PHE A 379 -4.26 34.65 -26.39
CA PHE A 379 -4.89 35.95 -26.64
C PHE A 379 -6.01 35.88 -27.70
N ALA A 380 -6.06 34.81 -28.52
CA ALA A 380 -7.04 34.64 -29.57
C ALA A 380 -8.42 34.26 -29.03
N HIS A 381 -8.46 33.61 -27.87
CA HIS A 381 -9.67 33.22 -27.16
C HIS A 381 -10.00 34.14 -25.98
N ALA A 382 -9.34 35.31 -25.90
CA ALA A 382 -9.51 36.27 -24.83
C ALA A 382 -10.98 36.60 -24.56
N THR A 383 -11.39 36.57 -23.29
CA THR A 383 -12.74 36.90 -22.86
C THR A 383 -13.11 38.32 -23.28
N GLU A 384 -14.20 38.46 -24.04
CA GLU A 384 -14.78 39.78 -24.31
C GLU A 384 -15.37 40.37 -23.04
N LEU A 385 -14.71 41.44 -22.63
CA LEU A 385 -15.03 42.19 -21.46
C LEU A 385 -16.15 43.17 -21.87
N SER A 386 -17.42 42.86 -21.53
CA SER A 386 -18.60 43.67 -21.87
C SER A 386 -18.51 45.12 -21.36
N ALA A 387 -19.15 46.09 -22.03
CA ALA A 387 -19.18 47.49 -21.59
C ALA A 387 -20.00 47.63 -20.29
N GLY A 388 -19.37 47.38 -19.15
CA GLY A 388 -19.94 47.48 -17.81
C GLY A 388 -19.53 48.78 -17.12
N ASP A 389 -20.51 49.48 -16.58
CA ASP A 389 -20.51 50.90 -16.21
C ASP A 389 -19.41 51.33 -15.23
N ASN A 390 -18.61 52.29 -15.66
CA ASN A 390 -18.28 53.52 -14.93
C ASN A 390 -17.31 54.33 -15.81
N ALA A 391 -17.86 55.08 -16.75
CA ALA A 391 -17.13 56.02 -17.61
C ALA A 391 -16.45 57.14 -16.76
N GLY A 392 -15.40 56.77 -16.03
CA GLY A 392 -14.67 57.64 -15.11
C GLY A 392 -13.92 56.96 -13.96
N GLN A 393 -14.21 55.69 -13.60
CA GLN A 393 -13.52 55.00 -12.49
C GLN A 393 -12.60 53.84 -12.93
N GLY A 394 -12.58 53.55 -14.24
CA GLY A 394 -11.85 52.41 -14.79
C GLY A 394 -12.51 51.06 -14.50
N ARG A 395 -12.04 50.04 -15.23
CA ARG A 395 -12.58 48.69 -15.22
C ARG A 395 -11.90 47.84 -14.15
N LEU A 396 -12.67 47.17 -13.30
CA LEU A 396 -12.18 46.20 -12.33
C LEU A 396 -12.52 44.79 -12.83
N ILE A 397 -11.53 43.91 -12.86
CA ILE A 397 -11.65 42.50 -13.21
C ILE A 397 -11.33 41.72 -11.95
N VAL A 398 -12.20 40.78 -11.59
CA VAL A 398 -12.05 39.91 -10.42
C VAL A 398 -12.22 38.48 -10.94
N ALA A 399 -11.18 37.67 -10.77
CA ALA A 399 -11.04 36.34 -11.32
C ALA A 399 -10.06 35.55 -10.44
N ASN A 400 -9.99 34.23 -10.58
CA ASN A 400 -9.02 33.40 -9.87
C ASN A 400 -8.07 32.74 -10.88
N THR A 401 -7.06 32.04 -10.36
CA THR A 401 -6.23 31.16 -11.20
C THR A 401 -6.27 29.77 -10.61
N ASP A 402 -6.66 28.78 -11.40
CA ASP A 402 -6.93 27.42 -10.94
C ASP A 402 -5.66 26.54 -10.86
N ARG A 403 -4.62 26.89 -11.61
CA ARG A 403 -3.31 26.20 -11.67
C ARG A 403 -2.14 27.17 -11.90
N PRO A 404 -0.87 26.75 -11.68
CA PRO A 404 0.27 27.68 -11.70
C PRO A 404 0.63 28.20 -13.09
N ASP A 405 0.11 27.59 -14.14
CA ASP A 405 0.24 27.95 -15.55
C ASP A 405 -1.05 28.53 -16.15
N ASP A 406 -2.09 28.75 -15.34
CA ASP A 406 -3.33 29.38 -15.74
C ASP A 406 -3.11 30.85 -16.11
N VAL A 407 -3.48 31.26 -17.31
CA VAL A 407 -3.24 32.63 -17.78
C VAL A 407 -4.51 33.21 -18.37
N ASP A 408 -5.03 34.23 -17.69
CA ASP A 408 -6.23 34.92 -18.12
C ASP A 408 -5.94 36.02 -19.13
N TRP A 409 -6.75 36.08 -20.17
CA TRP A 409 -6.68 37.01 -21.28
C TRP A 409 -8.00 37.72 -21.50
N TYR A 410 -8.03 39.01 -21.25
CA TYR A 410 -9.22 39.82 -21.43
C TYR A 410 -9.11 40.75 -22.64
N ARG A 411 -10.17 40.87 -23.43
CA ARG A 411 -10.23 41.77 -24.60
C ARG A 411 -11.27 42.86 -24.40
N THR A 412 -10.89 44.12 -24.64
CA THR A 412 -11.79 45.27 -24.57
C THR A 412 -11.50 46.28 -25.68
N ASP A 413 -12.54 46.94 -26.17
CA ASP A 413 -12.39 48.11 -27.04
C ASP A 413 -12.33 49.39 -26.21
N LEU A 414 -11.33 50.22 -26.50
CA LEU A 414 -10.93 51.38 -25.70
C LEU A 414 -11.23 52.67 -26.46
N GLY A 415 -12.48 53.16 -26.36
CA GLY A 415 -12.90 54.48 -26.83
C GLY A 415 -12.69 54.77 -28.33
N SER A 416 -13.32 55.83 -28.85
CA SER A 416 -13.12 56.20 -30.27
C SER A 416 -11.87 57.07 -30.48
N PRO A 417 -11.04 56.83 -31.51
CA PRO A 417 -9.83 57.58 -31.82
C PRO A 417 -10.11 59.02 -32.29
N LEU A 418 -11.37 59.41 -32.49
CA LEU A 418 -11.75 60.78 -32.86
C LEU A 418 -11.40 61.84 -31.81
N ALA A 419 -11.12 61.45 -30.57
CA ALA A 419 -10.65 62.37 -29.53
C ALA A 419 -9.11 62.47 -29.45
N LEU A 420 -8.36 61.61 -30.15
CA LEU A 420 -6.90 61.51 -30.06
C LEU A 420 -6.20 62.36 -31.13
N ASN A 421 -6.48 63.65 -31.16
CA ASN A 421 -5.67 64.60 -31.94
C ASN A 421 -4.32 64.82 -31.21
N ASN A 422 -3.38 63.89 -31.40
CA ASN A 422 -2.00 63.90 -30.87
C ASN A 422 -1.82 63.76 -29.33
N THR A 423 -2.87 63.54 -28.54
CA THR A 423 -2.76 63.49 -27.07
C THR A 423 -2.55 62.10 -26.47
N GLY A 424 -2.64 61.02 -27.26
CA GLY A 424 -2.47 59.63 -26.77
C GLY A 424 -3.58 59.17 -25.81
N LEU A 425 -3.79 57.86 -25.70
CA LEU A 425 -4.65 57.25 -24.69
C LEU A 425 -3.78 56.72 -23.55
N SER A 426 -3.84 57.36 -22.39
CA SER A 426 -3.09 56.93 -21.21
C SER A 426 -3.95 56.09 -20.28
N LEU A 427 -3.45 54.92 -19.91
CA LEU A 427 -4.10 53.96 -19.02
C LEU A 427 -3.18 53.61 -17.86
N ARG A 428 -3.76 53.46 -16.66
CA ARG A 428 -3.11 52.89 -15.49
C ARG A 428 -3.63 51.48 -15.24
N VAL A 429 -2.72 50.53 -15.11
CA VAL A 429 -3.02 49.13 -14.76
C VAL A 429 -2.52 48.86 -13.35
N SER A 430 -3.40 48.33 -12.50
CA SER A 430 -3.14 48.16 -11.07
C SER A 430 -3.59 46.80 -10.59
N MET A 431 -2.69 46.01 -10.00
CA MET A 431 -3.09 44.80 -9.26
C MET A 431 -3.60 45.21 -7.87
N THR A 432 -4.93 45.21 -7.71
CA THR A 432 -5.63 45.70 -6.51
C THR A 432 -5.83 44.63 -5.44
N LYS A 433 -5.89 43.36 -5.83
CA LYS A 433 -5.98 42.20 -4.92
C LYS A 433 -5.17 41.05 -5.53
N ALA A 434 -4.46 40.31 -4.69
CA ALA A 434 -3.84 39.04 -5.07
C ALA A 434 -3.84 38.13 -3.82
N PRO A 435 -3.97 36.81 -3.99
CA PRO A 435 -3.83 35.87 -2.89
C PRO A 435 -2.51 36.01 -2.14
N THR A 436 -2.53 35.74 -0.84
CA THR A 436 -1.32 35.76 -0.01
C THR A 436 -0.33 34.71 -0.51
N GLY A 437 0.92 35.13 -0.76
CA GLY A 437 1.96 34.26 -1.31
C GLY A 437 1.93 34.12 -2.83
N SER A 438 0.90 34.63 -3.52
CA SER A 438 0.87 34.71 -4.97
C SER A 438 1.42 36.04 -5.49
N THR A 439 2.04 36.01 -6.67
CA THR A 439 2.39 37.20 -7.44
C THR A 439 1.98 37.02 -8.88
N TYR A 440 1.55 38.10 -9.53
CA TYR A 440 1.07 38.07 -10.91
C TYR A 440 1.80 39.13 -11.73
N THR A 441 2.07 38.80 -12.98
CA THR A 441 2.44 39.77 -14.02
C THR A 441 1.19 40.19 -14.77
N THR A 442 1.05 41.48 -15.03
CA THR A 442 0.02 42.02 -15.91
C THR A 442 0.67 42.57 -17.17
N GLY A 443 0.16 42.16 -18.33
CA GLY A 443 0.60 42.65 -19.63
C GLY A 443 -0.56 43.22 -20.39
N MET A 444 -0.36 44.27 -21.18
CA MET A 444 -1.42 44.80 -22.02
C MET A 444 -0.91 45.15 -23.40
N TRP A 445 -1.59 44.63 -24.43
CA TRP A 445 -1.27 44.80 -25.84
C TRP A 445 -2.35 45.60 -26.53
N PHE A 446 -1.96 46.36 -27.55
CA PHE A 446 -2.85 47.27 -28.24
C PHE A 446 -2.75 47.12 -29.75
N ARG A 447 -3.89 47.36 -30.39
CA ARG A 447 -3.99 47.47 -31.85
C ARG A 447 -4.83 48.68 -32.22
N CYS A 448 -4.19 49.61 -32.91
CA CYS A 448 -4.90 50.70 -33.57
C CYS A 448 -5.73 50.17 -34.75
N PRO A 449 -6.92 50.75 -35.01
CA PRO A 449 -7.77 50.33 -36.11
C PRO A 449 -7.16 50.64 -37.48
N LEU A 450 -6.36 51.71 -37.57
CA LEU A 450 -5.55 52.08 -38.72
C LEU A 450 -4.17 52.57 -38.28
N GLY A 451 -3.19 52.36 -39.16
CA GLY A 451 -1.79 52.79 -39.00
C GLY A 451 -1.02 52.03 -37.92
N LYS A 452 0.12 52.61 -37.51
CA LYS A 452 1.01 52.03 -36.50
C LYS A 452 0.51 52.33 -35.10
N THR A 453 0.65 51.34 -34.22
CA THR A 453 0.47 51.45 -32.78
C THR A 453 1.82 51.78 -32.16
N GLU A 454 1.92 52.90 -31.46
CA GLU A 454 3.08 53.29 -30.67
C GLU A 454 2.68 53.27 -29.19
N VAL A 455 3.57 52.76 -28.34
CA VAL A 455 3.33 52.63 -26.89
C VAL A 455 4.50 53.22 -26.11
N GLU A 456 4.18 53.95 -25.05
CA GLU A 456 5.14 54.41 -24.06
C GLU A 456 4.79 53.78 -22.72
N CYS A 457 5.74 53.07 -22.12
CA CYS A 457 5.56 52.32 -20.89
C CYS A 457 6.23 53.04 -19.72
N GLN A 458 5.48 53.28 -18.65
CA GLN A 458 6.02 53.82 -17.39
C GLN A 458 5.87 52.77 -16.29
N ASP A 459 6.98 52.49 -15.59
CA ASP A 459 7.09 51.42 -14.59
C ASP A 459 6.73 50.01 -15.12
N ALA A 460 6.83 49.84 -16.44
CA ALA A 460 6.61 48.61 -17.19
C ALA A 460 7.65 48.48 -18.32
N ASP A 461 7.88 47.26 -18.76
CA ASP A 461 8.79 46.96 -19.87
C ASP A 461 7.99 46.91 -21.18
N PRO A 462 8.48 47.49 -22.30
CA PRO A 462 7.81 47.40 -23.59
C PRO A 462 7.84 45.97 -24.12
N ILE A 463 6.71 45.53 -24.67
CA ILE A 463 6.53 44.19 -25.24
C ILE A 463 5.93 44.29 -26.64
N SER A 464 6.23 43.30 -27.48
CA SER A 464 5.69 43.18 -28.83
C SER A 464 5.52 41.71 -29.18
N GLU A 465 4.35 41.35 -29.66
CA GLU A 465 3.97 39.97 -29.99
C GLU A 465 2.90 39.99 -31.10
N ASP A 466 3.07 39.16 -32.14
CA ASP A 466 2.14 39.03 -33.27
C ASP A 466 1.63 40.34 -33.90
N GLY A 467 2.51 41.35 -33.95
CA GLY A 467 2.20 42.66 -34.53
C GLY A 467 1.40 43.59 -33.61
N LEU A 468 1.18 43.19 -32.36
CA LEU A 468 0.66 44.02 -31.29
C LEU A 468 1.82 44.66 -30.53
N SER A 469 1.63 45.91 -30.09
CA SER A 469 2.58 46.63 -29.22
C SER A 469 1.95 46.86 -27.86
N GLY A 470 2.74 46.73 -26.80
CA GLY A 470 2.21 46.77 -25.44
C GLY A 470 3.25 47.03 -24.37
N CYS A 471 2.80 46.94 -23.12
CA CYS A 471 3.63 47.08 -21.94
C CYS A 471 3.36 45.92 -20.96
N ARG A 472 4.39 45.46 -20.25
CA ARG A 472 4.29 44.45 -19.20
C ARG A 472 4.77 45.02 -17.87
N GLY A 473 3.89 45.04 -16.88
CA GLY A 473 4.25 45.35 -15.51
C GLY A 473 5.12 44.27 -14.88
N ARG A 474 5.93 44.66 -13.90
CA ARG A 474 6.65 43.70 -13.05
C ARG A 474 5.68 42.87 -12.22
N ALA A 475 6.09 41.65 -11.86
CA ALA A 475 5.30 40.80 -10.98
C ALA A 475 5.00 41.50 -9.65
N ALA A 476 3.74 41.47 -9.22
CA ALA A 476 3.24 42.17 -8.05
C ALA A 476 2.33 41.28 -7.20
N SER A 477 2.43 41.42 -5.88
CA SER A 477 1.43 40.94 -4.91
C SER A 477 0.36 42.02 -4.67
N ALA A 478 -0.66 41.74 -3.84
CA ALA A 478 -1.78 42.65 -3.57
C ALA A 478 -1.30 44.02 -3.07
N GLY A 479 -1.78 45.10 -3.71
CA GLY A 479 -1.45 46.48 -3.33
C GLY A 479 -0.04 46.93 -3.70
N ALA A 480 0.71 46.15 -4.48
CA ALA A 480 2.14 46.35 -4.59
C ALA A 480 2.58 47.36 -5.65
N ARG A 481 2.01 47.38 -6.88
CA ARG A 481 2.54 48.23 -7.99
C ARG A 481 1.49 48.54 -9.05
N THR A 482 1.51 49.79 -9.51
CA THR A 482 0.77 50.27 -10.68
C THR A 482 1.76 50.59 -11.78
N TRP A 483 1.37 50.40 -13.03
CA TRP A 483 2.15 50.85 -14.18
C TRP A 483 1.22 51.54 -15.18
N GLU A 484 1.81 52.37 -16.04
CA GLU A 484 1.06 53.20 -16.97
C GLU A 484 1.52 52.93 -18.39
N VAL A 485 0.58 53.04 -19.33
CA VAL A 485 0.85 52.96 -20.76
C VAL A 485 0.12 54.08 -21.48
N THR A 486 0.86 54.79 -22.33
CA THR A 486 0.30 55.75 -23.26
C THR A 486 0.35 55.15 -24.66
N VAL A 487 -0.81 55.06 -25.32
CA VAL A 487 -0.96 54.50 -26.66
C VAL A 487 -1.23 55.62 -27.66
N THR A 488 -0.43 55.70 -28.70
CA THR A 488 -0.60 56.65 -29.81
C THR A 488 -0.82 55.88 -31.11
N CYS A 489 -1.82 56.30 -31.87
CA CYS A 489 -2.13 55.75 -33.18
C CYS A 489 -1.71 56.72 -34.28
N SER A 490 -1.03 56.23 -35.31
CA SER A 490 -0.77 57.03 -36.51
C SER A 490 -1.90 56.88 -37.53
N GLY A 491 -2.31 57.97 -38.19
CA GLY A 491 -3.33 57.96 -39.24
C GLY A 491 -4.74 58.40 -38.77
N ILE A 492 -5.61 58.70 -39.75
CA ILE A 492 -6.98 59.16 -39.50
C ILE A 492 -7.91 57.94 -39.48
N ALA A 493 -8.50 57.65 -38.32
CA ALA A 493 -9.45 56.55 -38.17
C ALA A 493 -10.90 56.98 -38.49
N PRO A 494 -11.74 56.05 -39.01
CA PRO A 494 -13.16 56.33 -39.24
C PRO A 494 -13.89 56.66 -37.93
N VAL A 495 -14.96 57.44 -38.04
CA VAL A 495 -15.87 57.74 -36.93
C VAL A 495 -16.40 56.43 -36.33
N GLY A 496 -16.15 56.21 -35.04
CA GLY A 496 -16.61 55.01 -34.31
C GLY A 496 -15.66 53.80 -34.38
N ALA A 497 -14.50 53.90 -35.02
CA ALA A 497 -13.42 52.91 -34.79
C ALA A 497 -12.99 52.95 -33.32
N ALA A 498 -12.31 51.92 -32.80
CA ALA A 498 -11.77 51.92 -31.44
C ALA A 498 -10.39 51.28 -31.40
N VAL A 499 -9.57 51.64 -30.42
CA VAL A 499 -8.34 50.89 -30.13
C VAL A 499 -8.73 49.62 -29.40
N THR A 500 -8.31 48.45 -29.89
CA THR A 500 -8.55 47.20 -29.18
C THR A 500 -7.37 46.93 -28.24
N GLY A 501 -7.68 46.59 -26.99
CA GLY A 501 -6.71 46.22 -25.97
C GLY A 501 -6.92 44.77 -25.51
N TRP A 502 -5.82 44.05 -25.27
CA TRP A 502 -5.80 42.74 -24.63
C TRP A 502 -5.01 42.84 -23.34
N LEU A 503 -5.61 42.47 -22.22
CA LEU A 503 -4.97 42.40 -20.90
C LEU A 503 -4.70 40.93 -20.59
N GLN A 504 -3.45 40.60 -20.29
CA GLN A 504 -3.06 39.31 -19.72
C GLN A 504 -2.85 39.47 -18.23
N VAL A 505 -3.32 38.49 -17.45
CA VAL A 505 -2.97 38.30 -16.05
C VAL A 505 -2.37 36.90 -15.91
N ALA A 506 -1.08 36.84 -15.59
CA ALA A 506 -0.36 35.56 -15.50
C ALA A 506 0.28 35.39 -14.11
N PRO A 507 0.07 34.26 -13.42
CA PRO A 507 0.73 33.96 -12.16
C PRO A 507 2.23 33.80 -12.40
N LYS A 508 3.04 34.51 -11.60
CA LYS A 508 4.50 34.35 -11.57
C LYS A 508 4.97 33.48 -10.41
N ALA A 509 4.23 33.55 -9.31
CA ALA A 509 4.31 32.60 -8.20
C ALA A 509 2.87 32.30 -7.78
N TRP A 510 2.52 31.03 -7.77
CA TRP A 510 1.19 30.56 -7.36
C TRP A 510 1.30 29.92 -5.98
N SER A 511 0.47 30.37 -5.05
CA SER A 511 0.45 29.88 -3.66
C SER A 511 -0.40 28.62 -3.47
N GLY A 512 -1.10 28.15 -4.52
CA GLY A 512 -2.13 27.11 -4.40
C GLY A 512 -3.47 27.63 -3.87
N SER A 513 -3.65 28.94 -3.79
CA SER A 513 -4.90 29.56 -3.30
C SER A 513 -5.89 29.81 -4.41
N CYS A 514 -7.14 29.39 -4.20
CA CYS A 514 -8.30 29.64 -5.06
C CYS A 514 -8.97 31.01 -4.84
N SER A 515 -8.41 31.86 -3.98
CA SER A 515 -8.91 33.22 -3.79
C SER A 515 -8.73 34.07 -5.05
N ASP A 516 -9.70 34.95 -5.33
CA ASP A 516 -9.61 35.84 -6.48
C ASP A 516 -8.45 36.84 -6.36
N TYR A 517 -7.83 37.14 -7.49
CA TYR A 517 -7.11 38.37 -7.72
C TYR A 517 -8.07 39.47 -8.20
N ALA A 518 -7.60 40.72 -8.25
CA ALA A 518 -8.35 41.78 -8.89
C ALA A 518 -7.43 42.78 -9.60
N VAL A 519 -7.62 42.96 -10.90
CA VAL A 519 -6.88 43.94 -11.72
C VAL A 519 -7.78 45.09 -12.11
N ARG A 520 -7.27 46.31 -11.98
CA ARG A 520 -7.96 47.52 -12.38
C ARG A 520 -7.24 48.22 -13.53
N VAL A 521 -7.97 48.52 -14.60
CA VAL A 521 -7.50 49.30 -15.76
C VAL A 521 -8.27 50.63 -15.79
N GLN A 522 -7.58 51.75 -15.56
CA GLN A 522 -8.20 53.07 -15.46
C GLN A 522 -7.67 54.02 -16.54
N PRO A 523 -8.52 54.78 -17.24
CA PRO A 523 -8.05 55.87 -18.08
C PRO A 523 -7.50 57.00 -17.21
N LEU A 524 -6.35 57.52 -17.58
CA LEU A 524 -5.77 58.73 -17.02
C LEU A 524 -6.39 59.90 -17.78
N ARG A 525 -7.15 60.75 -17.06
CA ARG A 525 -7.64 62.01 -17.61
C ARG A 525 -6.59 63.06 -17.31
N ASP A 526 -6.04 63.67 -18.35
CA ASP A 526 -5.30 64.93 -18.23
C ASP A 526 -6.24 66.08 -17.82
#